data_AF-A0A931CJE5-F1
#
_entry.id   AF-A0A931CJE5-F1
#
_cell.length_a   1.000
_cell.length_b   1.000
_cell.length_c   1.000
_cell.angle_alpha   90.00
_cell.angle_beta   90.00
_cell.angle_gamma   90.00
#
_symmetry.space_group_name_H-M   'P 1'
#
loop_
_entity.id
_entity.type
_entity.pdbx_description
1 polymer ?
#
loop_
_entity_poly.entity_id
_entity_poly.type
_entity_poly.pdbx_seq_one_letter_code
_entity_poly.pdbx_strand_id
1 'polypeptide(L)'
;MPKITLSERERELIALLAEGHTDAGAAERLGISPRSVTNILRSLMDRLGVANRFQLGLALGFLRRSHTPKAPSDPAVTEQTAGSAVASTEIRP
;
A
#
# COMPACT_ATOMS: atom_id res chain seq x y z
N MET A 1 -18.88 10.68 -7.72
CA MET A 1 -17.41 10.65 -7.53
C MET A 1 -16.80 9.95 -8.73
N PRO A 2 -15.94 10.59 -9.52
CA PRO A 2 -15.28 9.94 -10.65
C PRO A 2 -14.44 8.77 -10.16
N LYS A 3 -14.56 7.61 -10.83
CA LYS A 3 -13.70 6.45 -10.56
C LYS A 3 -12.34 6.73 -11.19
N ILE A 4 -11.35 7.11 -10.38
CA ILE A 4 -9.98 7.31 -10.86
C ILE A 4 -9.20 6.01 -10.77
N THR A 5 -8.43 5.69 -11.80
CA THR A 5 -7.43 4.62 -11.78
C THR A 5 -6.09 5.23 -11.41
N LEU A 6 -5.54 4.84 -10.27
CA LEU A 6 -4.18 5.22 -9.87
C LEU A 6 -3.16 4.35 -10.59
N SER A 7 -2.10 4.97 -11.09
CA SER A 7 -0.90 4.24 -11.52
C SER A 7 -0.24 3.55 -10.32
N GLU A 8 0.64 2.58 -10.58
CA GLU A 8 1.36 1.88 -9.51
C GLU A 8 2.17 2.87 -8.64
N ARG A 9 2.90 3.80 -9.27
CA ARG A 9 3.65 4.84 -8.56
C ARG A 9 2.78 5.78 -7.74
N GLU A 10 1.62 6.17 -8.27
CA GLU A 10 0.66 6.99 -7.52
C GLU A 10 0.13 6.25 -6.30
N ARG A 11 -0.19 4.95 -6.45
CA ARG A 11 -0.66 4.11 -5.35
C ARG A 11 0.41 3.96 -4.28
N GLU A 12 1.65 3.72 -4.68
CA GLU A 12 2.79 3.58 -3.78
C GLU A 12 3.05 4.88 -3.01
N LEU A 13 3.06 6.03 -3.70
CA LEU A 13 3.17 7.33 -3.05
C LEU A 13 2.05 7.55 -2.02
N ILE A 14 0.80 7.26 -2.37
CA ILE A 14 -0.33 7.43 -1.44
C ILE A 14 -0.23 6.48 -0.25
N ALA A 15 0.27 5.25 -0.45
CA ALA A 15 0.50 4.31 0.64
C ALA A 15 1.54 4.86 1.64
N LEU A 16 2.67 5.36 1.14
CA LEU A 16 3.73 5.98 1.97
C LEU A 16 3.20 7.16 2.79
N LEU A 17 2.43 8.04 2.15
CA LEU A 17 1.82 9.18 2.84
C LEU A 17 0.77 8.74 3.87
N ALA A 18 0.00 7.69 3.58
CA ALA A 18 -0.97 7.11 4.53
C ALA A 18 -0.30 6.42 5.73
N GLU A 19 0.92 5.92 5.56
CA GLU A 19 1.78 5.41 6.64
C GLU A 19 2.40 6.53 7.50
N GLY A 20 2.23 7.80 7.11
CA GLY A 20 2.74 8.95 7.86
C GLY A 20 4.10 9.46 7.38
N HIS A 21 4.61 8.98 6.24
CA HIS A 21 5.82 9.53 5.66
C HIS A 21 5.60 10.97 5.19
N THR A 22 6.64 11.79 5.29
CA THR A 22 6.65 13.13 4.70
C THR A 22 6.84 13.04 3.18
N ASP A 23 6.52 14.12 2.46
CA ASP A 23 6.76 14.19 1.01
C ASP A 23 8.22 13.92 0.66
N ALA A 24 9.17 14.35 1.50
CA ALA A 24 10.60 14.08 1.34
C ALA A 24 10.94 12.60 1.58
N GLY A 25 10.46 12.00 2.68
CA GLY A 25 10.70 10.58 2.95
C GLY A 25 10.06 9.66 1.91
N ALA A 26 8.88 10.01 1.41
CA ALA A 26 8.25 9.30 0.31
C ALA A 26 9.04 9.46 -1.00
N ALA A 27 9.55 10.65 -1.29
CA ALA A 27 10.39 10.92 -2.46
C ALA A 27 11.66 10.07 -2.45
N GLU A 28 12.35 10.01 -1.30
CA GLU A 28 13.54 9.18 -1.10
C GLU A 28 13.25 7.70 -1.36
N ARG A 29 12.17 7.16 -0.78
CA ARG A 29 11.79 5.75 -0.96
C ARG A 29 11.41 5.41 -2.41
N LEU A 30 10.79 6.35 -3.12
CA LEU A 30 10.40 6.18 -4.51
C LEU A 30 11.51 6.49 -5.53
N GLY A 31 12.67 6.97 -5.07
CA GLY A 31 13.78 7.38 -5.93
C GLY A 31 13.44 8.58 -6.83
N ILE A 32 12.60 9.50 -6.35
CA ILE A 32 12.18 10.71 -7.09
C ILE A 32 12.48 11.97 -6.29
N SER A 33 12.33 13.14 -6.92
CA SER A 33 12.47 14.42 -6.22
C SER A 33 11.21 14.76 -5.39
N PRO A 34 11.33 15.51 -4.28
CA PRO A 34 10.16 16.04 -3.56
C PRO A 34 9.24 16.89 -4.46
N ARG A 35 9.81 17.59 -5.44
CA ARG A 35 9.05 18.32 -6.47
C ARG A 35 8.19 17.38 -7.32
N SER A 36 8.70 16.19 -7.66
CA SER A 36 7.95 15.17 -8.38
C SER A 36 6.78 14.65 -7.55
N VAL A 37 6.96 14.46 -6.23
CA VAL A 37 5.86 14.12 -5.31
C VAL A 37 4.77 15.19 -5.36
N THR A 38 5.13 16.47 -5.22
CA THR A 38 4.16 17.58 -5.29
C THR A 38 3.44 17.63 -6.64
N ASN A 39 4.14 17.37 -7.75
CA ASN A 39 3.54 17.34 -9.08
C ASN A 39 2.53 16.19 -9.24
N ILE A 40 2.86 15.00 -8.72
CA ILE A 40 1.96 13.84 -8.72
C ILE A 40 0.69 14.16 -7.91
N LEU A 41 0.86 14.72 -6.70
CA LEU A 41 -0.28 15.10 -5.85
C LEU A 41 -1.15 16.16 -6.53
N ARG A 42 -0.55 17.15 -7.19
CA ARG A 42 -1.29 18.17 -7.96
C ARG A 42 -2.11 17.55 -9.09
N SER A 43 -1.49 16.69 -9.90
CA SER A 43 -2.19 15.96 -10.96
C SER A 43 -3.36 15.13 -10.42
N LEU A 44 -3.18 14.46 -9.28
CA LEU A 44 -4.26 13.72 -8.62
C LEU A 44 -5.38 14.64 -8.13
N MET A 45 -5.04 15.80 -7.56
CA MET A 45 -6.03 16.79 -7.13
C MET A 45 -6.86 17.31 -8.31
N ASP A 46 -6.20 17.65 -9.42
CA ASP A 46 -6.85 18.14 -10.64
C ASP A 46 -7.78 17.07 -11.23
N ARG A 47 -7.34 15.81 -11.29
CA ARG A 47 -8.13 14.66 -11.79
C ARG A 47 -9.33 14.34 -10.90
N LEU A 48 -9.24 14.57 -9.60
CA LEU A 48 -10.31 14.33 -8.63
C LEU A 48 -11.23 15.54 -8.45
N GLY A 49 -10.85 16.71 -8.97
CA GLY A 49 -11.57 17.96 -8.76
C GLY A 49 -11.53 18.43 -7.29
N VAL A 50 -10.45 18.16 -6.58
CA VAL A 50 -10.25 18.60 -5.19
C VAL A 50 -9.26 19.76 -5.12
N ALA A 51 -9.47 20.68 -4.19
CA ALA A 51 -8.69 21.92 -4.11
C ALA A 51 -7.45 21.82 -3.22
N ASN A 52 -7.38 20.82 -2.35
CA ASN A 52 -6.29 20.69 -1.39
C ASN A 52 -5.93 19.24 -1.04
N ARG A 53 -4.71 19.06 -0.52
CA ARG A 53 -4.15 17.75 -0.13
C ARG A 53 -5.00 17.02 0.92
N PHE A 54 -5.70 17.77 1.76
CA PHE A 54 -6.57 17.19 2.78
C PHE A 54 -7.83 16.58 2.14
N GLN A 55 -8.48 17.30 1.24
CA GLN A 55 -9.59 16.82 0.42
C GLN A 55 -9.17 15.62 -0.45
N LEU A 56 -7.94 15.64 -1.00
CA LEU A 56 -7.36 14.48 -1.68
C LEU A 56 -7.29 13.27 -0.76
N GLY A 57 -6.76 13.44 0.47
CA GLY A 57 -6.70 12.38 1.48
C GLY A 57 -8.08 11.84 1.85
N LEU A 58 -9.07 12.71 2.02
CA LEU A 58 -10.46 12.30 2.27
C LEU A 58 -11.03 11.52 1.09
N ALA A 59 -10.94 12.05 -0.13
CA ALA A 59 -11.45 11.42 -1.35
C ALA A 59 -10.84 10.03 -1.56
N LEU A 60 -9.52 9.89 -1.39
CA LEU A 60 -8.83 8.60 -1.48
C LEU A 60 -9.15 7.68 -0.30
N GLY A 61 -9.31 8.23 0.91
CA GLY A 61 -9.71 7.50 2.10
C GLY A 61 -11.08 6.85 1.98
N PHE A 62 -12.04 7.52 1.35
CA PHE A 62 -13.35 6.92 1.04
C PHE A 62 -13.25 5.77 0.01
N LEU A 63 -12.28 5.82 -0.91
CA LEU A 63 -12.00 4.72 -1.85
C LEU A 63 -11.35 3.50 -1.16
N ARG A 64 -10.80 3.64 0.06
CA ARG A 64 -10.05 2.57 0.73
C ARG A 64 -10.86 1.34 1.17
N ARG A 65 -12.18 1.33 0.95
CA ARG A 65 -13.04 0.21 1.37
C ARG A 65 -13.01 -1.02 0.45
N SER A 66 -12.09 -1.11 -0.53
CA SER A 66 -12.12 -2.24 -1.49
C SER A 66 -10.77 -2.82 -1.96
N HIS A 67 -9.64 -2.50 -1.31
CA HIS A 67 -8.39 -3.24 -1.56
C HIS A 67 -8.18 -4.29 -0.46
N THR A 68 -8.31 -5.56 -0.82
CA THR A 68 -7.69 -6.66 -0.08
C THR A 68 -6.20 -6.37 -0.01
N PRO A 69 -5.56 -6.38 1.18
CA PRO A 69 -4.11 -6.27 1.26
C PRO A 69 -3.48 -7.36 0.41
N LYS A 70 -2.69 -6.96 -0.61
CA LYS A 70 -1.78 -7.87 -1.31
C LYS A 70 -0.81 -8.38 -0.25
N ALA A 71 -0.86 -9.68 0.03
CA ALA A 71 0.05 -10.34 0.93
C ALA A 71 1.51 -9.96 0.60
N PRO A 72 2.37 -9.75 1.61
CA PRO A 72 3.78 -9.44 1.40
C PRO A 72 4.39 -10.53 0.52
N SER A 73 4.80 -10.14 -0.69
CA SER A 73 5.46 -11.02 -1.65
C SER A 73 6.96 -10.85 -1.45
N ASP A 74 7.48 -11.40 -0.36
CA ASP A 74 8.89 -11.75 -0.25
C ASP A 74 9.02 -13.27 -0.37
N PRO A 75 9.40 -13.81 -1.54
CA PRO A 75 9.69 -15.23 -1.70
C PRO A 75 11.14 -15.51 -1.33
N ALA A 76 11.53 -15.35 -0.06
CA ALA A 76 12.86 -15.76 0.38
C ALA A 76 12.94 -15.91 1.91
N VAL A 77 12.40 -17.01 2.46
CA VAL A 77 13.07 -17.74 3.54
C VAL A 77 12.74 -19.22 3.40
N THR A 78 13.64 -19.90 2.71
CA THR A 78 13.86 -21.34 2.79
C THR A 78 14.12 -21.71 4.25
N GLU A 79 13.31 -22.58 4.85
CA GLU A 79 13.86 -23.66 5.68
C GLU A 79 12.86 -24.81 5.82
N GLN A 80 13.03 -25.73 4.89
CA GLN A 80 12.78 -27.14 5.08
C GLN A 80 13.79 -27.68 6.09
N THR A 81 13.35 -28.25 7.21
CA THR A 81 14.00 -29.42 7.83
C THR A 81 12.94 -30.24 8.57
N ALA A 82 13.06 -31.54 8.36
CA ALA A 82 12.17 -32.61 8.69
C ALA A 82 12.20 -33.05 10.17
N GLY A 83 11.21 -33.87 10.52
CA GLY A 83 11.23 -34.79 11.67
C GLY A 83 10.36 -34.30 12.82
N SER A 84 9.53 -35.11 13.46
CA SER A 84 9.36 -36.56 13.43
C SER A 84 8.01 -36.88 14.06
N ALA A 85 7.43 -38.00 13.63
CA ALA A 85 6.21 -38.59 14.12
C ALA A 85 6.15 -38.75 15.64
N VAL A 86 4.96 -38.60 16.22
CA VAL A 86 4.46 -39.50 17.26
C VAL A 86 2.98 -39.78 17.01
N ALA A 87 2.73 -41.05 16.70
CA ALA A 87 1.41 -41.64 16.75
C ALA A 87 0.95 -41.68 18.23
N SER A 88 -0.19 -41.08 18.52
CA SER A 88 -0.91 -41.34 19.76
C SER A 88 -2.25 -41.95 19.41
N THR A 89 -2.25 -43.28 19.49
CA THR A 89 -3.35 -44.13 19.90
C THR A 89 -4.25 -43.43 20.91
N GLU A 90 -5.56 -43.32 20.61
CA GLU A 90 -6.60 -43.60 21.60
C GLU A 90 -7.93 -43.86 20.89
N ILE A 91 -8.21 -45.15 20.67
CA ILE A 91 -9.56 -45.71 20.55
C ILE A 91 -9.81 -46.40 21.89
N ARG A 92 -10.82 -45.97 22.62
CA ARG A 92 -11.44 -46.77 23.69
C ARG A 92 -12.97 -46.61 23.63
N PRO A 93 -13.70 -47.67 24.01
CA PRO A 93 -15.12 -47.84 23.73
C PRO A 93 -16.04 -46.95 24.57
#